data_AF-A0A3C1JT70-F1
#
_entry.id   AF-A0A3C1JT70-F1
#
_cell.length_a   1.000
_cell.length_b   1.000
_cell.length_c   1.000
_cell.angle_alpha   90.00
_cell.angle_beta   90.00
_cell.angle_gamma   90.00
#
_symmetry.space_group_name_H-M   'P 1'
#
loop_
_entity.id
_entity.type
_entity.pdbx_description
1 polymer ?
#
loop_
_entity_poly.entity_id
_entity_poly.type
_entity_poly.pdbx_seq_one_letter_code
_entity_poly.pdbx_strand_id
1 'polypeptide(L)'
;MTLVSGLLLASCDIALPGSDAKPSGSSATAAPGSAPQALAGANKTATIELEKGGIITIGLFGGNDPKTDAPSTVKNFEAKANQGFYNGLKFHRVEDWVVQGGDPKGDGTGGGQINSEYNEREFRVGAVGIARRDDPRLNNDSQFFIVKRDSPHLNKQYTNFGQVTGGLELVVKIAIGDKIKKITVK
;
A
#
# COMPACT_ATOMS: atom_id res chain seq x y z
N MET A 1 15.92 -70.76 40.19
CA MET A 1 15.68 -72.04 39.50
C MET A 1 14.79 -71.74 38.31
N THR A 2 15.38 -71.50 37.12
CA THR A 2 15.39 -72.42 35.95
C THR A 2 13.97 -72.55 35.34
N LEU A 3 13.67 -72.45 34.05
CA LEU A 3 14.34 -72.54 32.74
C LEU A 3 13.38 -71.82 31.75
N VAL A 4 13.81 -70.87 30.92
CA VAL A 4 14.11 -71.00 29.47
C VAL A 4 13.27 -72.03 28.67
N SER A 5 12.53 -71.54 27.66
CA SER A 5 12.22 -72.13 26.31
C SER A 5 10.83 -71.67 25.85
N GLY A 6 10.57 -71.10 24.67
CA GLY A 6 11.31 -71.07 23.41
C GLY A 6 10.51 -71.77 22.30
N LEU A 7 9.76 -71.03 21.47
CA LEU A 7 9.25 -71.33 20.10
C LEU A 7 8.35 -70.13 19.68
N LEU A 8 8.64 -69.18 18.78
CA LEU A 8 9.13 -69.17 17.38
C LEU A 8 8.32 -70.15 16.50
N LEU A 9 7.59 -69.82 15.43
CA LEU A 9 7.70 -68.82 14.34
C LEU A 9 6.30 -68.70 13.68
N ALA A 10 5.86 -67.49 13.30
CA ALA A 10 5.78 -66.97 11.91
C ALA A 10 4.57 -67.53 11.11
N SER A 11 3.83 -66.82 10.26
CA SER A 11 3.98 -65.57 9.48
C SER A 11 2.54 -65.09 9.15
N CYS A 12 2.17 -63.95 8.57
CA CYS A 12 2.71 -63.11 7.50
C CYS A 12 1.98 -61.76 7.63
N ASP A 13 2.74 -60.66 7.70
CA ASP A 13 2.85 -59.65 6.63
C ASP A 13 1.74 -58.60 6.59
N ILE A 14 2.09 -57.38 7.01
CA ILE A 14 1.94 -56.16 6.21
C ILE A 14 3.09 -55.22 6.63
N ALA A 15 4.00 -54.98 5.69
CA ALA A 15 5.06 -53.99 5.70
C ALA A 15 4.46 -52.63 5.20
N LEU A 16 4.91 -51.39 5.45
CA LEU A 16 6.20 -50.70 5.65
C LEU A 16 5.87 -49.27 6.23
N PRO A 17 6.77 -48.26 6.23
CA PRO A 17 7.94 -48.07 7.11
C PRO A 17 7.91 -46.69 7.84
N GLY A 18 8.72 -46.57 8.91
CA GLY A 18 9.01 -45.28 9.56
C GLY A 18 10.09 -44.47 8.84
N SER A 19 10.32 -43.24 9.32
CA SER A 19 11.65 -42.60 9.41
C SER A 19 11.56 -41.23 10.09
N ASP A 20 12.32 -41.10 11.17
CA ASP A 20 12.70 -39.83 11.82
C ASP A 20 13.61 -38.97 10.91
N ALA A 21 13.41 -37.64 10.92
CA ALA A 21 14.50 -36.66 10.77
C ALA A 21 14.08 -35.27 11.29
N LYS A 22 14.98 -34.65 12.05
CA LYS A 22 14.91 -33.37 12.79
C LYS A 22 15.14 -32.13 11.86
N PRO A 23 15.22 -30.89 12.38
CA PRO A 23 14.41 -29.74 11.99
C PRO A 23 15.10 -28.80 10.97
N SER A 24 14.34 -28.01 10.21
CA SER A 24 14.90 -26.89 9.45
C SER A 24 14.05 -25.65 9.64
N GLY A 25 14.70 -24.56 10.05
CA GLY A 25 14.12 -23.23 10.03
C GLY A 25 13.70 -22.85 8.61
N SER A 26 12.62 -22.08 8.51
CA SER A 26 12.19 -21.45 7.27
C SER A 26 12.13 -19.95 7.51
N SER A 27 13.23 -19.31 7.16
CA SER A 27 13.25 -17.91 6.74
C SER A 27 12.25 -17.77 5.58
N ALA A 28 11.18 -17.01 5.78
CA ALA A 28 10.28 -16.63 4.70
C ALA A 28 10.98 -15.57 3.85
N THR A 29 11.67 -16.03 2.81
CA THR A 29 12.09 -15.23 1.66
C THR A 29 10.86 -14.73 0.93
N ALA A 30 10.60 -13.43 0.97
CA ALA A 30 9.67 -12.78 0.06
C ALA A 30 10.22 -12.89 -1.37
N ALA A 31 9.44 -13.51 -2.27
CA ALA A 31 9.78 -13.61 -3.68
C ALA A 31 9.77 -12.23 -4.36
N PRO A 32 10.72 -11.92 -5.25
CA PRO A 32 10.71 -10.70 -6.05
C PRO A 32 9.86 -10.93 -7.30
N GLY A 33 8.66 -10.36 -7.35
CA GLY A 33 7.81 -10.50 -8.54
C GLY A 33 6.50 -9.76 -8.43
N SER A 34 6.48 -8.48 -8.87
CA SER A 34 5.39 -7.81 -9.61
C SER A 34 5.68 -6.31 -9.80
N ALA A 35 6.86 -5.97 -10.34
CA ALA A 35 7.13 -4.63 -10.86
C ALA A 35 6.36 -4.22 -12.16
N PRO A 36 5.66 -5.07 -12.95
CA PRO A 36 5.06 -4.61 -14.21
C PRO A 36 3.75 -3.81 -14.11
N GLN A 37 2.98 -3.86 -13.01
CA GLN A 37 1.68 -3.16 -12.91
C GLN A 37 1.78 -1.71 -12.41
N ALA A 38 2.93 -1.31 -11.85
CA ALA A 38 3.09 -0.04 -11.14
C ALA A 38 2.94 1.22 -12.01
N LEU A 39 3.08 1.12 -13.33
CA LEU A 39 3.10 2.28 -14.24
C LEU A 39 2.10 2.22 -15.40
N ALA A 40 1.51 1.05 -15.68
CA ALA A 40 0.55 0.93 -16.77
C ALA A 40 -0.68 1.81 -16.49
N GLY A 41 -0.91 2.82 -17.34
CA GLY A 41 -2.01 3.78 -17.23
C GLY A 41 -1.67 5.08 -16.47
N ALA A 42 -0.44 5.27 -15.97
CA ALA A 42 -0.04 6.57 -15.46
C ALA A 42 0.08 7.60 -16.60
N ASN A 43 -0.68 8.69 -16.54
CA ASN A 43 -0.72 9.72 -17.59
C ASN A 43 -0.34 11.12 -17.09
N LYS A 44 -0.12 11.29 -15.78
CA LYS A 44 0.37 12.52 -15.15
C LYS A 44 1.41 12.18 -14.11
N THR A 45 2.28 13.13 -13.78
CA THR A 45 3.29 12.98 -12.74
C THR A 45 3.11 14.02 -11.65
N ALA A 46 3.00 13.58 -10.40
CA ALA A 46 3.07 14.44 -9.23
C ALA A 46 4.45 14.37 -8.58
N THR A 47 4.89 15.49 -8.03
CA THR A 47 6.14 15.63 -7.29
C THR A 47 5.83 16.25 -5.94
N ILE A 48 6.17 15.56 -4.86
CA ILE A 48 6.05 16.03 -3.48
C ILE A 48 7.43 16.39 -2.97
N GLU A 49 7.66 17.68 -2.73
CA GLU A 49 8.83 18.19 -2.03
C GLU A 49 8.53 18.20 -0.52
N LEU A 50 9.42 17.60 0.28
CA LEU A 50 9.31 17.63 1.75
C LEU A 50 10.04 18.86 2.31
N GLU A 51 9.55 19.44 3.40
CA GLU A 51 10.23 20.59 4.05
C GLU A 51 11.64 20.24 4.54
N LYS A 52 11.82 19.01 5.06
CA LYS A 52 13.13 18.49 5.49
C LYS A 52 14.06 18.10 4.32
N GLY A 53 13.63 18.32 3.09
CA GLY A 53 14.35 17.93 1.88
C GLY A 53 13.97 16.55 1.36
N GLY A 54 14.30 16.32 0.09
CA GLY A 54 13.93 15.11 -0.64
C GLY A 54 12.66 15.29 -1.48
N ILE A 55 12.55 14.47 -2.52
CA ILE A 55 11.48 14.54 -3.52
C ILE A 55 10.90 13.14 -3.70
N ILE A 56 9.58 13.03 -3.58
CA ILE A 56 8.81 11.83 -3.91
C ILE A 56 8.11 12.07 -5.25
N THR A 57 8.26 11.14 -6.18
CA THR A 57 7.60 11.19 -7.50
C THR A 57 6.50 10.14 -7.54
N ILE A 58 5.34 10.52 -8.07
CA ILE A 58 4.14 9.67 -8.16
C ILE A 58 3.63 9.72 -9.60
N GLY A 59 3.41 8.56 -10.22
CA GLY A 59 2.60 8.45 -11.43
C GLY A 59 1.13 8.42 -11.06
N LEU A 60 0.32 9.28 -11.68
CA LEU A 60 -1.12 9.41 -11.41
C LEU A 60 -1.95 8.73 -12.50
N PHE A 61 -3.02 8.06 -12.09
CA PHE A 61 -3.95 7.32 -12.94
C PHE A 61 -5.17 8.17 -13.30
N GLY A 62 -4.94 9.25 -14.04
CA GLY A 62 -5.96 10.23 -14.43
C GLY A 62 -6.51 10.01 -15.84
N GLY A 63 -6.42 8.78 -16.36
CA GLY A 63 -7.02 8.42 -17.65
C GLY A 63 -8.54 8.28 -17.56
N ASN A 64 -9.13 7.62 -18.55
CA ASN A 64 -10.59 7.49 -18.68
C ASN A 64 -11.09 6.05 -18.53
N ASP A 65 -10.23 5.09 -18.17
CA ASP A 65 -10.66 3.70 -17.96
C ASP A 65 -11.24 3.56 -16.54
N PRO A 66 -12.56 3.36 -16.36
CA PRO A 66 -13.17 3.29 -15.03
C PRO A 66 -12.68 2.08 -14.20
N LYS A 67 -12.06 1.08 -14.82
CA LYS A 67 -11.51 -0.07 -14.08
C LYS A 67 -10.16 0.24 -13.43
N THR A 68 -9.43 1.20 -13.95
CA THR A 68 -8.05 1.44 -13.53
C THR A 68 -7.80 2.89 -13.12
N ASP A 69 -8.53 3.85 -13.65
CA ASP A 69 -8.27 5.28 -13.46
C ASP A 69 -9.26 5.94 -12.49
N ALA A 70 -8.89 7.13 -12.03
CA ALA A 70 -9.68 7.98 -11.14
C ALA A 70 -9.59 9.45 -11.61
N PRO A 71 -10.20 9.79 -12.77
CA PRO A 71 -10.01 11.08 -13.43
C PRO A 71 -10.47 12.27 -12.57
N SER A 72 -11.58 12.14 -11.83
CA SER A 72 -12.10 13.23 -11.00
C SER A 72 -11.19 13.49 -9.80
N THR A 73 -10.71 12.41 -9.17
CA THR A 73 -9.78 12.43 -8.05
C THR A 73 -8.45 13.07 -8.47
N VAL A 74 -7.88 12.63 -9.59
CA VAL A 74 -6.62 13.17 -10.13
C VAL A 74 -6.76 14.64 -10.52
N LYS A 75 -7.84 15.02 -11.22
CA LYS A 75 -8.08 16.41 -11.60
C LYS A 75 -8.19 17.33 -10.39
N ASN A 76 -8.91 16.90 -9.36
CA ASN A 76 -9.05 17.67 -8.12
C ASN A 76 -7.71 17.74 -7.35
N PHE A 77 -6.96 16.64 -7.26
CA PHE A 77 -5.63 16.61 -6.65
C PHE A 77 -4.66 17.56 -7.37
N GLU A 78 -4.63 17.52 -8.70
CA GLU A 78 -3.86 18.42 -9.57
C GLU A 78 -4.21 19.90 -9.33
N ALA A 79 -5.50 20.24 -9.32
CA ALA A 79 -5.95 21.60 -9.08
C ALA A 79 -5.48 22.12 -7.72
N LYS A 80 -5.69 21.35 -6.65
CA LYS A 80 -5.26 21.71 -5.29
C LYS A 80 -3.73 21.82 -5.19
N ALA A 81 -2.99 20.86 -5.76
CA ALA A 81 -1.54 20.88 -5.75
C ALA A 81 -0.97 22.11 -6.45
N ASN A 82 -1.41 22.38 -7.67
CA ASN A 82 -0.90 23.49 -8.46
C ASN A 82 -1.35 24.87 -7.93
N GLN A 83 -2.40 24.92 -7.11
CA GLN A 83 -2.80 26.12 -6.34
C GLN A 83 -2.06 26.27 -5.00
N GLY A 84 -1.19 25.33 -4.63
CA GLY A 84 -0.42 25.37 -3.38
C GLY A 84 -1.22 24.99 -2.13
N PHE A 85 -2.39 24.36 -2.28
CA PHE A 85 -3.26 23.95 -1.15
C PHE A 85 -2.52 23.07 -0.13
N TYR A 86 -1.61 22.19 -0.61
CA TYR A 86 -0.88 21.25 0.25
C TYR A 86 0.34 21.86 0.94
N ASN A 87 0.73 23.09 0.60
CA ASN A 87 1.95 23.70 1.13
C ASN A 87 1.81 23.94 2.64
N GLY A 88 2.78 23.44 3.41
CA GLY A 88 2.80 23.52 4.87
C GLY A 88 1.89 22.51 5.58
N LEU A 89 1.07 21.73 4.85
CA LEU A 89 0.26 20.68 5.46
C LEU A 89 1.15 19.53 5.91
N LYS A 90 0.78 18.92 7.04
CA LYS A 90 1.55 17.84 7.66
C LYS A 90 1.01 16.46 7.30
N PHE A 91 1.90 15.47 7.39
CA PHE A 91 1.52 14.07 7.53
C PHE A 91 1.05 13.85 8.97
N HIS A 92 -0.27 13.88 9.17
CA HIS A 92 -0.87 13.82 10.50
C HIS A 92 -0.98 12.39 11.04
N ARG A 93 -0.96 11.38 10.16
CA ARG A 93 -1.02 9.97 10.52
C ARG A 93 0.09 9.20 9.82
N VAL A 94 0.93 8.53 10.61
CA VAL A 94 1.99 7.65 10.14
C VAL A 94 1.97 6.40 11.00
N GLU A 95 1.82 5.26 10.35
CA GLU A 95 1.86 3.92 10.96
C GLU A 95 2.83 3.05 10.17
N ASP A 96 3.12 1.84 10.62
CA ASP A 96 4.10 0.94 9.95
C ASP A 96 3.80 0.64 8.48
N TRP A 97 2.52 0.69 8.09
CA TRP A 97 2.06 0.31 6.76
C TRP A 97 1.59 1.50 5.91
N VAL A 98 1.42 2.70 6.46
CA VAL A 98 0.87 3.86 5.74
C VAL A 98 1.38 5.19 6.26
N VAL A 99 1.45 6.16 5.36
CA VAL A 99 1.58 7.58 5.67
C VAL A 99 0.41 8.33 5.05
N GLN A 100 -0.24 9.19 5.82
CA GLN A 100 -1.41 9.96 5.42
C GLN A 100 -1.22 11.44 5.71
N GLY A 101 -1.55 12.26 4.72
CA GLY A 101 -1.38 13.71 4.73
C GLY A 101 -2.49 14.42 3.95
N GLY A 102 -2.29 15.71 3.69
CA GLY A 102 -3.26 16.52 2.92
C GLY A 102 -4.48 16.97 3.72
N ASP A 103 -4.45 16.89 5.05
CA ASP A 103 -5.51 17.41 5.90
C ASP A 103 -5.25 18.89 6.25
N PRO A 104 -6.14 19.83 5.86
CA PRO A 104 -6.00 21.24 6.21
C PRO A 104 -6.13 21.54 7.71
N LYS A 105 -6.79 20.68 8.49
CA LYS A 105 -6.86 20.82 9.96
C LYS A 105 -5.69 20.12 10.67
N GLY A 106 -5.16 19.07 10.05
CA GLY A 106 -4.05 18.28 10.56
C GLY A 106 -4.42 17.38 11.76
N ASP A 107 -5.70 17.08 11.96
CA ASP A 107 -6.23 16.23 13.02
C ASP A 107 -7.00 15.00 12.49
N GLY A 108 -7.02 14.82 11.17
CA GLY A 108 -7.73 13.78 10.43
C GLY A 108 -9.13 14.19 9.98
N THR A 109 -9.67 15.33 10.41
CA THR A 109 -11.10 15.68 10.22
C THR A 109 -11.36 16.67 9.09
N GLY A 110 -10.32 17.33 8.57
CA GLY A 110 -10.47 18.36 7.53
C GLY A 110 -10.65 17.83 6.11
N GLY A 111 -10.70 18.76 5.17
CA GLY A 111 -11.02 18.50 3.76
C GLY A 111 -12.52 18.53 3.47
N GLY A 112 -12.86 18.56 2.19
CA GLY A 112 -14.22 18.45 1.64
C GLY A 112 -14.56 17.03 1.19
N GLN A 113 -15.47 16.92 0.23
CA GLN A 113 -15.96 15.63 -0.28
C GLN A 113 -15.91 15.60 -1.80
N ILE A 114 -15.68 14.42 -2.36
CA ILE A 114 -15.79 14.13 -3.80
C ILE A 114 -16.41 12.74 -3.97
N ASN A 115 -17.09 12.48 -5.08
CA ASN A 115 -17.61 11.14 -5.37
C ASN A 115 -16.48 10.12 -5.43
N SER A 116 -16.74 8.92 -4.91
CA SER A 116 -15.77 7.82 -4.96
C SER A 116 -15.62 7.26 -6.37
N GLU A 117 -14.38 7.00 -6.77
CA GLU A 117 -14.00 6.38 -8.04
C GLU A 117 -13.27 5.06 -7.74
N TYR A 118 -13.97 4.07 -7.19
CA TYR A 118 -13.36 2.78 -6.85
C TYR A 118 -12.91 2.06 -8.13
N ASN A 119 -11.74 1.42 -8.07
CA ASN A 119 -11.14 0.77 -9.22
C ASN A 119 -10.52 -0.59 -8.84
N GLU A 120 -10.03 -1.32 -9.85
CA GLU A 120 -9.47 -2.66 -9.72
C GLU A 120 -7.98 -2.67 -9.36
N ARG A 121 -7.35 -1.49 -9.19
CA ARG A 121 -5.92 -1.40 -8.86
C ARG A 121 -5.67 -1.87 -7.43
N GLU A 122 -4.64 -2.69 -7.28
CA GLU A 122 -4.24 -3.22 -5.99
C GLU A 122 -3.40 -2.21 -5.20
N PHE A 123 -3.57 -2.18 -3.87
CA PHE A 123 -2.71 -1.41 -2.98
C PHE A 123 -1.42 -2.18 -2.67
N ARG A 124 -0.51 -2.20 -3.66
CA ARG A 124 0.88 -2.65 -3.47
C ARG A 124 1.73 -1.55 -2.86
N VAL A 125 2.93 -1.88 -2.36
CA VAL A 125 3.89 -0.89 -1.83
C VAL A 125 4.02 0.32 -2.76
N GLY A 126 3.86 1.52 -2.20
CA GLY A 126 3.91 2.79 -2.92
C GLY A 126 2.60 3.22 -3.59
N ALA A 127 1.54 2.41 -3.55
CA ALA A 127 0.23 2.83 -4.04
C ALA A 127 -0.28 4.06 -3.26
N VAL A 128 -0.95 4.95 -3.98
CA VAL A 128 -1.46 6.23 -3.47
C VAL A 128 -2.98 6.21 -3.52
N GLY A 129 -3.59 6.26 -2.35
CA GLY A 129 -5.04 6.26 -2.21
C GLY A 129 -5.57 7.57 -1.66
N ILE A 130 -6.82 7.87 -1.98
CA ILE A 130 -7.54 9.00 -1.37
C ILE A 130 -8.29 8.50 -0.12
N ALA A 131 -8.27 9.27 0.96
CA ALA A 131 -9.02 8.93 2.17
C ALA A 131 -10.53 8.93 1.87
N ARG A 132 -11.31 8.12 2.60
CA ARG A 132 -12.77 8.04 2.44
C ARG A 132 -13.52 8.82 3.51
N ARG A 133 -14.81 9.07 3.28
CA ARG A 133 -15.76 9.49 4.33
C ARG A 133 -16.50 8.28 4.89
N ASP A 134 -17.35 8.54 5.88
CA ASP A 134 -18.20 7.51 6.49
C ASP A 134 -19.16 6.90 5.46
N ASP A 135 -19.74 7.74 4.60
CA ASP A 135 -20.47 7.29 3.42
C ASP A 135 -19.47 6.80 2.35
N PRO A 136 -19.47 5.50 1.99
CA PRO A 136 -18.55 4.93 1.00
C PRO A 136 -18.78 5.47 -0.41
N ARG A 137 -19.87 6.19 -0.69
CA ARG A 137 -20.06 6.87 -1.97
C ARG A 137 -19.20 8.12 -2.09
N LEU A 138 -18.62 8.58 -0.98
CA LEU A 138 -17.89 9.83 -0.86
C LEU A 138 -16.46 9.60 -0.36
N ASN A 139 -15.51 10.11 -1.12
CA ASN A 139 -14.11 10.27 -0.70
C ASN A 139 -13.88 11.64 -0.06
N ASN A 140 -12.80 11.77 0.70
CA ASN A 140 -12.23 13.06 1.04
C ASN A 140 -11.66 13.71 -0.24
N ASP A 141 -11.73 15.04 -0.36
CA ASP A 141 -11.24 15.75 -1.54
C ASP A 141 -9.75 16.12 -1.48
N SER A 142 -9.04 15.88 -0.39
CA SER A 142 -7.68 16.41 -0.19
C SER A 142 -6.78 15.47 0.59
N GLN A 143 -7.32 14.76 1.57
CA GLN A 143 -6.54 13.79 2.31
C GLN A 143 -6.18 12.58 1.45
N PHE A 144 -4.89 12.33 1.30
CA PHE A 144 -4.35 11.19 0.58
C PHE A 144 -3.40 10.40 1.47
N PHE A 145 -3.14 9.15 1.07
CA PHE A 145 -2.22 8.28 1.76
C PHE A 145 -1.35 7.51 0.78
N ILE A 146 -0.17 7.10 1.24
CA ILE A 146 0.78 6.25 0.52
C ILE A 146 1.02 5.01 1.37
N VAL A 147 0.83 3.82 0.80
CA VAL A 147 1.08 2.56 1.52
C VAL A 147 2.57 2.21 1.47
N LYS A 148 3.12 1.81 2.62
CA LYS A 148 4.51 1.37 2.80
C LYS A 148 4.66 -0.15 2.70
N ARG A 149 3.56 -0.89 2.73
CA ARG A 149 3.47 -2.35 2.62
C ARG A 149 2.28 -2.72 1.75
N ASP A 150 2.30 -3.91 1.15
CA ASP A 150 1.14 -4.44 0.44
C ASP A 150 -0.07 -4.49 1.39
N SER A 151 -1.17 -3.87 0.95
CA SER A 151 -2.34 -3.58 1.78
C SER A 151 -3.62 -4.04 1.06
N PRO A 152 -3.78 -5.35 0.77
CA PRO A 152 -4.90 -5.86 -0.02
C PRO A 152 -6.27 -5.63 0.63
N HIS A 153 -6.31 -5.38 1.95
CA HIS A 153 -7.52 -5.03 2.68
C HIS A 153 -8.16 -3.70 2.23
N LEU A 154 -7.41 -2.86 1.50
CA LEU A 154 -7.90 -1.60 0.93
C LEU A 154 -8.48 -1.76 -0.48
N ASN A 155 -8.18 -2.88 -1.15
CA ASN A 155 -8.60 -3.12 -2.54
C ASN A 155 -10.12 -3.04 -2.64
N LYS A 156 -10.62 -2.34 -3.66
CA LYS A 156 -12.06 -2.11 -3.91
C LYS A 156 -12.82 -1.38 -2.79
N GLN A 157 -12.12 -0.90 -1.74
CA GLN A 157 -12.69 -0.09 -0.66
C GLN A 157 -12.21 1.35 -0.68
N TYR A 158 -11.07 1.60 -1.33
CA TYR A 158 -10.48 2.92 -1.51
C TYR A 158 -10.12 3.13 -2.98
N THR A 159 -10.18 4.37 -3.43
CA THR A 159 -9.72 4.75 -4.77
C THR A 159 -8.20 4.84 -4.78
N ASN A 160 -7.55 3.94 -5.51
CA ASN A 160 -6.12 4.01 -5.80
C ASN A 160 -5.90 4.89 -7.04
N PHE A 161 -5.38 6.10 -6.86
CA PHE A 161 -5.26 7.10 -7.94
C PHE A 161 -3.82 7.36 -8.37
N GLY A 162 -2.84 6.65 -7.79
CA GLY A 162 -1.45 6.79 -8.21
C GLY A 162 -0.51 5.76 -7.60
N GLN A 163 0.75 5.82 -8.01
CA GLN A 163 1.80 4.94 -7.55
C GLN A 163 3.11 5.72 -7.43
N VAL A 164 3.82 5.56 -6.31
CA VAL A 164 5.16 6.12 -6.15
C VAL A 164 6.11 5.47 -7.16
N THR A 165 6.76 6.31 -7.96
CA THR A 165 7.73 5.94 -9.00
C THR A 165 9.16 6.34 -8.64
N GLY A 166 9.34 7.17 -7.60
CA GLY A 166 10.65 7.52 -7.05
C GLY A 166 10.53 8.10 -5.63
N GLY A 167 11.56 7.90 -4.80
CA GLY A 167 11.57 8.40 -3.42
C GLY A 167 10.79 7.54 -2.43
N LEU A 168 10.58 6.25 -2.71
CA LEU A 168 9.88 5.33 -1.80
C LEU A 168 10.59 5.22 -0.43
N GLU A 169 11.92 5.27 -0.42
CA GLU A 169 12.73 5.32 0.78
C GLU A 169 12.48 6.57 1.63
N LEU A 170 12.04 7.67 1.01
CA LEU A 170 11.63 8.88 1.73
C LEU A 170 10.26 8.69 2.35
N VAL A 171 9.31 8.07 1.63
CA VAL A 171 7.97 7.72 2.16
C VAL A 171 8.09 6.90 3.44
N VAL A 172 8.98 5.92 3.47
CA VAL A 172 9.22 5.07 4.65
C VAL A 172 9.79 5.85 5.84
N LYS A 173 10.54 6.92 5.58
CA LYS A 173 11.18 7.79 6.58
C LYS A 173 10.31 8.99 7.00
N ILE A 174 9.10 9.13 6.48
CA ILE A 174 8.18 10.17 6.94
C ILE A 174 7.79 9.86 8.39
N ALA A 175 7.85 10.86 9.25
CA ALA A 175 7.40 10.83 10.63
C ALA A 175 6.15 11.70 10.80
N ILE A 176 5.40 11.46 11.88
CA ILE A 176 4.23 12.28 12.24
C ILE A 176 4.69 13.73 12.39
N GLY A 177 3.98 14.64 11.73
CA GLY A 177 4.25 16.08 11.79
C GLY A 177 5.22 16.60 10.72
N ASP A 178 5.87 15.72 9.96
CA ASP A 178 6.61 16.14 8.76
C ASP A 178 5.70 16.90 7.80
N LYS A 179 6.24 17.91 7.13
CA LYS A 179 5.46 18.84 6.31
C LYS A 179 5.79 18.72 4.83
N ILE A 180 4.76 18.95 4.04
CA ILE A 180 4.81 19.09 2.60
C ILE A 180 5.27 20.52 2.30
N LYS A 181 6.41 20.67 1.63
CA LYS A 181 6.88 21.97 1.17
C LYS A 181 6.06 22.42 -0.04
N LYS A 182 5.90 21.51 -1.02
CA LYS A 182 5.19 21.78 -2.26
C LYS A 182 4.74 20.48 -2.92
N ILE A 183 3.57 20.50 -3.55
CA ILE A 183 3.19 19.49 -4.54
C ILE A 183 3.02 20.17 -5.89
N THR A 184 3.55 19.56 -6.95
CA THR A 184 3.30 19.99 -8.33
C THR A 184 2.83 18.80 -9.16
N VAL A 185 1.86 19.00 -10.04
CA VAL A 185 1.38 17.97 -10.99
C VAL A 185 1.58 18.47 -12.42
N LYS A 186 2.13 17.60 -13.28
CA LYS A 186 2.43 17.85 -14.69
C LYS A 186 1.89 16.73 -15.57
#